data_AF-A0A9W9MJK7-F1
#
_entry.id   AF-A0A9W9MJK7-F1
#
_cell.length_a   1.000
_cell.length_b   1.000
_cell.length_c   1.000
_cell.angle_alpha   90.00
_cell.angle_beta   90.00
_cell.angle_gamma   90.00
#
_symmetry.space_group_name_H-M   'P 1'
#
loop_
_entity.id
_entity.type
_entity.pdbx_description
1 polymer ?
#
loop_
_entity_poly.entity_id
_entity_poly.type
_entity_poly.pdbx_seq_one_letter_code
_entity_poly.pdbx_strand_id
1 'polypeptide(L)'
;MGSPGLGQREQARTRIILGGGMFGAFTNEEVDTLVTWIDALGPENSTWLYYRFTLRIPVASRDIVSSPQDPACHHPVLAARGVDKATTSGFVAEFPDFCFDAGFPTEEQPLNAPCQSQLPDVVALWFAHIGLLENMINVPSRTATSLYSNILLVVRAQAGFAVETHIPAGMAEMTSRSSRSLVDIGLEIVSSAQWTDGVKLSCPKYVFLLTGNQGQSEESAKLAYKMLQWANRPDENLGLLLGLALAFLGLKEAVAMSHELLDEEGQAILKIIVERERKGLFKCMQDIKGMDGGHYRDLERGYCLGRAGLEKRLGKAARDKTNNFGSSIAE
;
A
#
# COMPACT_ATOMS: atom_id res chain seq x y z
N MET A 1 -11.56 32.62 -35.73
CA MET A 1 -12.06 31.87 -34.56
C MET A 1 -11.64 30.42 -34.73
N GLY A 2 -10.59 29.98 -34.03
CA GLY A 2 -10.06 28.62 -34.13
C GLY A 2 -10.69 27.72 -33.09
N SER A 3 -11.24 26.58 -33.51
CA SER A 3 -11.88 25.57 -32.65
C SER A 3 -10.91 25.03 -31.60
N PRO A 4 -11.11 25.26 -30.28
CA PRO A 4 -10.15 24.84 -29.25
C PRO A 4 -10.14 23.35 -28.91
N GLY A 5 -10.93 22.50 -29.60
CA GLY A 5 -11.19 21.12 -29.18
C GLY A 5 -10.51 20.00 -29.97
N LEU A 6 -10.05 20.25 -31.20
CA LEU A 6 -9.52 19.18 -32.06
C LEU A 6 -8.15 18.66 -31.59
N GLY A 7 -7.23 19.56 -31.24
CA GLY A 7 -5.87 19.18 -30.83
C GLY A 7 -5.81 18.38 -29.52
N GLN A 8 -6.74 18.63 -28.58
CA GLN A 8 -6.81 17.87 -27.32
C GLN A 8 -7.42 16.48 -27.51
N ARG A 9 -8.39 16.34 -28.43
CA ARG A 9 -8.99 15.04 -28.79
C ARG A 9 -7.98 14.14 -29.48
N GLU A 10 -7.23 14.68 -30.42
CA GLU A 10 -6.16 13.93 -31.09
C GLU A 10 -5.06 13.54 -30.10
N GLN A 11 -4.66 14.42 -29.18
CA GLN A 11 -3.68 14.06 -28.14
C GLN A 11 -4.17 12.96 -27.18
N ALA A 12 -5.44 12.99 -26.76
CA ALA A 12 -6.02 11.94 -25.93
C ALA A 12 -6.07 10.60 -26.69
N ARG A 13 -6.47 10.63 -27.97
CA ARG A 13 -6.52 9.46 -28.85
C ARG A 13 -5.14 8.85 -29.08
N THR A 14 -4.12 9.68 -29.36
CA THR A 14 -2.74 9.23 -29.54
C THR A 14 -2.14 8.62 -28.27
N ARG A 15 -2.59 9.04 -27.08
CA ARG A 15 -2.10 8.46 -25.81
C ARG A 15 -2.69 7.07 -25.51
N ILE A 16 -3.87 6.77 -26.03
CA ILE A 16 -4.61 5.52 -25.75
C ILE A 16 -4.34 4.45 -26.84
N ILE A 17 -4.10 4.86 -28.08
CA ILE A 17 -3.80 3.95 -29.20
C ILE A 17 -2.34 3.46 -29.17
N LEU A 18 -2.09 2.31 -29.80
CA LEU A 18 -0.77 1.65 -29.99
C LEU A 18 0.40 2.64 -30.11
N GLY A 19 1.31 2.62 -29.12
CA GLY A 19 2.48 3.51 -29.03
C GLY A 19 2.33 4.74 -28.12
N GLY A 20 1.16 4.96 -27.52
CA GLY A 20 0.91 5.99 -26.51
C GLY A 20 1.24 5.56 -25.07
N GLY A 21 1.46 6.52 -24.18
CA GLY A 21 1.86 6.27 -22.78
C GLY A 21 0.82 5.55 -21.89
N MET A 22 -0.37 5.25 -22.42
CA MET A 22 -1.42 4.46 -21.74
C MET A 22 -1.75 3.16 -22.49
N PHE A 23 -0.89 2.75 -23.45
CA PHE A 23 -1.05 1.53 -24.21
C PHE A 23 -1.01 0.28 -23.31
N GLY A 24 -2.03 -0.58 -23.42
CA GLY A 24 -2.20 -1.78 -22.59
C GLY A 24 -3.03 -1.60 -21.32
N ALA A 25 -3.52 -0.38 -21.03
CA ALA A 25 -4.41 -0.14 -19.89
C ALA A 25 -5.89 -0.49 -20.18
N PHE A 26 -6.25 -0.67 -21.45
CA PHE A 26 -7.63 -0.91 -21.91
C PHE A 26 -7.65 -2.02 -22.98
N THR A 27 -8.71 -2.81 -23.00
CA THR A 27 -9.01 -3.79 -24.07
C THR A 27 -9.37 -3.10 -25.38
N ASN A 28 -9.31 -3.81 -26.51
CA ASN A 28 -9.71 -3.24 -27.81
C ASN A 28 -11.16 -2.74 -27.81
N GLU A 29 -12.07 -3.45 -27.15
CA GLU A 29 -13.47 -3.02 -27.01
C GLU A 29 -13.60 -1.76 -26.14
N GLU A 30 -12.83 -1.65 -25.05
CA GLU A 30 -12.80 -0.45 -24.21
C GLU A 30 -12.13 0.73 -24.92
N VAL A 31 -11.09 0.50 -25.73
CA VAL A 31 -10.47 1.52 -26.58
C VAL A 31 -11.47 2.00 -27.61
N ASP A 32 -12.17 1.11 -28.30
CA ASP A 32 -13.20 1.48 -29.27
C ASP A 32 -14.37 2.22 -28.60
N THR A 33 -14.75 1.81 -27.39
CA THR A 33 -15.78 2.48 -26.59
C THR A 33 -15.31 3.87 -26.14
N LEU A 34 -14.06 4.02 -25.71
CA LEU A 34 -13.47 5.30 -25.30
C LEU A 34 -13.28 6.24 -26.49
N VAL A 35 -12.83 5.73 -27.64
CA VAL A 35 -12.70 6.50 -28.88
C VAL A 35 -14.09 6.96 -29.33
N THR A 36 -15.08 6.07 -29.34
CA THR A 36 -16.47 6.41 -29.66
C THR A 36 -17.04 7.43 -28.67
N TRP A 37 -16.75 7.30 -27.38
CA TRP A 37 -17.16 8.25 -26.35
C TRP A 37 -16.50 9.62 -26.53
N ILE A 38 -15.19 9.67 -26.78
CA ILE A 38 -14.42 10.88 -27.06
C ILE A 38 -14.94 11.58 -28.33
N ASP A 39 -15.25 10.80 -29.37
CA ASP A 39 -15.79 11.30 -30.63
C ASP A 39 -17.25 11.79 -30.46
N ALA A 40 -18.00 11.18 -29.54
CA ALA A 40 -19.35 11.59 -29.15
C ALA A 40 -19.37 12.77 -28.17
N LEU A 41 -18.22 13.24 -27.67
CA LEU A 41 -18.15 14.48 -26.87
C LEU A 41 -18.49 15.68 -27.77
N GLY A 42 -19.77 16.02 -27.83
CA GLY A 42 -20.24 17.32 -28.30
C GLY A 42 -19.78 18.45 -27.36
N PRO A 43 -19.86 19.72 -27.78
CA PRO A 43 -19.50 20.87 -26.95
C PRO A 43 -20.42 21.09 -25.73
N GLU A 44 -21.47 20.27 -25.56
CA GLU A 44 -22.35 20.35 -24.38
C GLU A 44 -21.77 19.57 -23.20
N ASN A 45 -20.95 20.29 -22.44
CA ASN A 45 -20.37 19.87 -21.18
C ASN A 45 -21.44 19.87 -20.07
N SER A 46 -22.50 19.07 -20.20
CA SER A 46 -23.49 18.90 -19.14
C SER A 46 -22.97 17.87 -18.15
N THR A 47 -22.29 18.35 -17.10
CA THR A 47 -21.83 17.55 -15.95
C THR A 47 -22.95 16.65 -15.38
N TRP A 48 -24.20 17.03 -15.62
CA TRP A 48 -25.42 16.28 -15.30
C TRP A 48 -25.51 14.89 -15.96
N LEU A 49 -24.99 14.68 -17.17
CA LEU A 49 -25.06 13.38 -17.86
C LEU A 49 -24.26 12.30 -17.12
N TYR A 50 -23.09 12.63 -16.59
CA TYR A 50 -22.26 11.72 -15.80
C TYR A 50 -22.97 11.28 -14.51
N TYR A 51 -23.59 12.23 -13.81
CA TYR A 51 -24.33 11.94 -12.58
C TYR A 51 -25.57 11.08 -12.84
N ARG A 52 -26.30 11.37 -13.92
CA ARG A 52 -27.44 10.56 -14.35
C ARG A 52 -27.03 9.13 -14.76
N PHE A 53 -25.93 8.98 -15.50
CA PHE A 53 -25.42 7.67 -15.91
C PHE A 53 -24.98 6.83 -14.70
N THR A 54 -24.32 7.45 -13.74
CA THR A 54 -23.82 6.77 -12.53
C THR A 54 -24.87 6.60 -11.42
N LEU A 55 -26.10 7.07 -11.63
CA LEU A 55 -27.16 7.13 -10.63
C LEU A 55 -26.73 7.86 -9.33
N ARG A 56 -25.81 8.83 -9.46
CA ARG A 56 -25.28 9.60 -8.32
C ARG A 56 -25.94 10.97 -8.29
N ILE A 57 -26.24 11.45 -7.09
CA ILE A 57 -26.69 12.83 -6.87
C ILE A 57 -25.43 13.70 -6.87
N PRO A 58 -25.39 14.83 -7.59
CA PRO A 58 -24.27 15.76 -7.50
C PRO A 58 -24.22 16.33 -6.08
N VAL A 59 -23.22 15.89 -5.32
CA VAL A 59 -22.87 16.49 -4.04
C VAL A 59 -21.94 17.67 -4.33
N ALA A 60 -22.25 18.86 -3.81
CA ALA A 60 -21.35 19.99 -3.97
C ALA A 60 -20.00 19.64 -3.32
N SER A 61 -18.90 19.83 -4.06
CA SER A 61 -17.54 19.43 -3.64
C SER A 61 -17.14 20.00 -2.28
N ARG A 62 -17.72 21.13 -1.86
CA ARG A 62 -17.55 21.71 -0.53
C ARG A 62 -18.09 20.82 0.61
N ASP A 63 -19.21 20.14 0.41
CA ASP A 63 -19.88 19.37 1.47
C ASP A 63 -19.18 18.01 1.72
N ILE A 64 -18.46 17.48 0.72
CA ILE A 64 -17.58 16.29 0.86
C ILE A 64 -16.28 16.65 1.58
N VAL A 65 -15.77 17.85 1.33
CA VAL A 65 -14.48 18.35 1.81
C VAL A 65 -14.52 18.85 3.25
N SER A 66 -15.68 19.35 3.72
CA SER A 66 -15.81 19.97 5.05
C SER A 66 -16.01 19.01 6.23
N SER A 67 -16.26 17.71 5.99
CA SER A 67 -16.38 16.74 7.08
C SER A 67 -15.02 16.12 7.43
N PRO A 68 -14.57 16.14 8.70
CA PRO A 68 -13.38 15.39 9.10
C PRO A 68 -13.62 13.90 8.83
N GLN A 69 -12.95 13.36 7.81
CA GLN A 69 -13.06 11.94 7.47
C GLN A 69 -12.13 11.14 8.40
N ASP A 70 -12.73 10.25 9.21
CA ASP A 70 -12.01 9.27 10.00
C ASP A 70 -11.17 8.37 9.05
N PRO A 71 -9.82 8.39 9.14
CA PRO A 71 -8.95 7.61 8.27
C PRO A 71 -9.26 6.11 8.29
N ALA A 72 -9.75 5.60 9.43
CA ALA A 72 -10.06 4.18 9.58
C ALA A 72 -11.41 3.81 8.93
N CYS A 73 -12.27 4.79 8.63
CA CYS A 73 -13.56 4.57 7.97
C CYS A 73 -13.50 4.73 6.44
N HIS A 74 -12.68 5.66 5.96
CA HIS A 74 -12.81 6.20 4.60
C HIS A 74 -11.56 5.99 3.72
N HIS A 75 -10.67 5.08 4.10
CA HIS A 75 -9.49 4.76 3.30
C HIS A 75 -9.87 4.00 2.01
N PRO A 76 -9.29 4.34 0.83
CA PRO A 76 -8.43 5.50 0.54
C PRO A 76 -9.18 6.85 0.52
N VAL A 77 -8.64 7.87 1.20
CA VAL A 77 -9.25 9.22 1.29
C VAL A 77 -8.71 10.12 0.16
N LEU A 78 -9.60 10.73 -0.62
CA LEU A 78 -9.23 11.84 -1.50
C LEU A 78 -9.02 13.10 -0.64
N ALA A 79 -7.78 13.41 -0.31
CA ALA A 79 -7.45 14.58 0.50
C ALA A 79 -8.01 15.86 -0.16
N ALA A 80 -8.77 16.63 0.61
CA ALA A 80 -9.19 17.95 0.20
C ALA A 80 -7.97 18.85 -0.05
N ARG A 81 -7.80 19.30 -1.29
CA ARG A 81 -6.73 20.22 -1.66
C ARG A 81 -6.99 21.58 -1.01
N GLY A 82 -6.39 21.84 0.15
CA GLY A 82 -6.36 23.19 0.73
C GLY A 82 -6.55 23.37 2.24
N VAL A 83 -6.61 22.32 3.05
CA VAL A 83 -6.70 22.51 4.52
C VAL A 83 -5.31 22.48 5.15
N ASP A 84 -4.80 23.70 5.40
CA ASP A 84 -3.75 24.12 6.34
C ASP A 84 -2.45 23.30 6.46
N LYS A 85 -1.39 23.90 5.92
CA LYS A 85 0.05 23.58 6.09
C LYS A 85 0.58 23.68 7.53
N ALA A 86 -0.27 23.76 8.55
CA ALA A 86 0.14 24.10 9.91
C ALA A 86 0.48 22.88 10.80
N THR A 87 0.15 21.66 10.41
CA THR A 87 0.28 20.48 11.32
C THR A 87 1.49 19.58 11.07
N THR A 88 2.26 19.81 10.00
CA THR A 88 3.36 18.92 9.60
C THR A 88 4.57 18.97 10.54
N SER A 89 4.77 20.08 11.26
CA SER A 89 5.93 20.26 12.15
C SER A 89 5.75 19.61 13.55
N GLY A 90 4.52 19.32 13.99
CA GLY A 90 4.26 18.91 15.38
C GLY A 90 4.13 17.41 15.60
N PHE A 91 3.60 16.65 14.63
CA PHE A 91 3.19 15.26 14.86
C PHE A 91 4.31 14.22 14.85
N VAL A 92 5.40 14.57 14.16
CA VAL A 92 6.58 13.75 14.00
C VAL A 92 7.61 14.00 15.13
N ALA A 93 7.42 15.08 15.90
CA ALA A 93 8.23 15.44 17.07
C ALA A 93 7.89 14.64 18.35
N GLU A 94 6.81 13.85 18.33
CA GLU A 94 6.37 13.03 19.48
C GLU A 94 7.10 11.68 19.62
N PHE A 95 7.85 11.26 18.60
CA PHE A 95 8.70 10.08 18.73
C PHE A 95 10.11 10.56 19.08
N PRO A 96 10.75 10.01 20.12
CA PRO A 96 12.09 10.40 20.50
C PRO A 96 13.01 10.29 19.27
N ASP A 97 14.01 11.17 19.19
CA ASP A 97 15.12 11.03 18.26
C ASP A 97 15.74 9.64 18.50
N PHE A 98 15.24 8.64 17.77
CA PHE A 98 15.86 7.34 17.72
C PHE A 98 17.23 7.58 17.10
N CYS A 99 18.30 7.30 17.84
CA CYS A 99 19.65 7.42 17.33
C CYS A 99 19.78 6.40 16.18
N PHE A 100 19.71 6.88 14.94
CA PHE A 100 19.68 6.08 13.71
C PHE A 100 21.09 5.57 13.38
N ASP A 101 21.59 4.63 14.20
CA ASP A 101 22.86 3.93 13.94
C ASP A 101 22.64 2.57 13.25
N ALA A 102 21.38 2.25 12.89
CA ALA A 102 21.04 1.06 12.13
C ALA A 102 21.27 1.32 10.64
N GLY A 103 22.35 0.78 10.11
CA GLY A 103 22.64 0.79 8.68
C GLY A 103 21.44 0.29 7.85
N PHE A 104 21.22 0.96 6.73
CA PHE A 104 20.21 0.67 5.72
C PHE A 104 20.28 -0.80 5.22
N PRO A 105 19.16 -1.44 4.81
CA PRO A 105 19.01 -2.88 4.91
C PRO A 105 19.94 -3.60 3.94
N THR A 106 20.99 -4.21 4.48
CA THR A 106 21.86 -5.13 3.73
C THR A 106 21.77 -6.56 4.26
N GLU A 107 21.47 -6.77 5.55
CA GLU A 107 21.22 -8.10 6.13
C GLU A 107 20.64 -7.94 7.54
N GLU A 108 19.31 -7.88 7.65
CA GLU A 108 18.67 -7.70 8.95
C GLU A 108 18.24 -9.00 9.59
N GLN A 109 18.26 -8.99 10.93
CA GLN A 109 17.75 -10.11 11.71
C GLN A 109 16.25 -10.29 11.43
N PRO A 110 15.80 -11.53 11.15
CA PRO A 110 14.40 -11.80 10.96
C PRO A 110 13.63 -11.50 12.26
N LEU A 111 12.37 -11.09 12.12
CA LEU A 111 11.46 -10.97 13.27
C LEU A 111 11.02 -12.38 13.67
N ASN A 112 10.67 -12.58 14.95
CA ASN A 112 10.08 -13.85 15.34
C ASN A 112 8.69 -14.02 14.70
N ALA A 113 8.31 -15.27 14.46
CA ALA A 113 6.95 -15.61 14.09
C ALA A 113 5.98 -15.11 15.18
N PRO A 114 4.84 -14.50 14.80
CA PRO A 114 3.89 -13.99 15.78
C PRO A 114 3.23 -15.13 16.54
N CYS A 115 3.11 -14.98 17.86
CA CYS A 115 2.32 -15.87 18.71
C CYS A 115 0.93 -15.30 19.00
N GLN A 116 0.02 -16.14 19.51
CA GLN A 116 -1.38 -15.78 19.70
C GLN A 116 -1.61 -14.55 20.61
N SER A 117 -0.73 -14.29 21.59
CA SER A 117 -0.84 -13.12 22.47
C SER A 117 -0.46 -11.80 21.80
N GLN A 118 0.33 -11.84 20.72
CA GLN A 118 0.74 -10.67 19.94
C GLN A 118 -0.23 -10.36 18.79
N LEU A 119 -1.14 -11.30 18.52
CA LEU A 119 -2.01 -11.26 17.35
C LEU A 119 -2.84 -9.97 17.27
N PRO A 120 -3.38 -9.39 18.37
CA PRO A 120 -4.19 -8.17 18.27
C PRO A 120 -3.38 -6.99 17.73
N ASP A 121 -2.11 -6.90 18.15
CA ASP A 121 -1.19 -5.88 17.64
C ASP A 121 -0.83 -6.14 16.17
N VAL A 122 -0.55 -7.40 15.84
CA VAL A 122 -0.19 -7.83 14.48
C VAL A 122 -1.31 -7.55 13.49
N VAL A 123 -2.54 -7.91 13.83
CA VAL A 123 -3.71 -7.72 12.96
C VAL A 123 -3.97 -6.23 12.73
N ALA A 124 -3.90 -5.40 13.76
CA ALA A 124 -4.10 -3.96 13.58
C ALA A 124 -3.03 -3.34 12.67
N LEU A 125 -1.76 -3.68 12.90
CA LEU A 125 -0.66 -3.21 12.06
C LEU A 125 -0.74 -3.81 10.64
N TRP A 126 -1.22 -5.05 10.51
CA TRP A 126 -1.45 -5.71 9.23
C TRP A 126 -2.46 -4.91 8.39
N PHE A 127 -3.64 -4.64 8.91
CA PHE A 127 -4.63 -3.90 8.12
C PHE A 127 -4.25 -2.43 7.90
N ALA A 128 -3.50 -1.81 8.81
CA ALA A 128 -2.98 -0.45 8.61
C ALA A 128 -1.93 -0.38 7.49
N HIS A 129 -1.06 -1.39 7.36
CA HIS A 129 0.04 -1.32 6.39
C HIS A 129 -0.41 -1.50 4.94
N ILE A 130 -1.50 -2.24 4.69
CA ILE A 130 -2.03 -2.45 3.34
C ILE A 130 -2.35 -1.10 2.66
N GLY A 131 -2.90 -0.16 3.44
CA GLY A 131 -3.25 1.18 2.95
C GLY A 131 -2.11 2.19 2.81
N LEU A 132 -0.86 1.84 3.15
CA LEU A 132 0.23 2.83 3.20
C LEU A 132 0.49 3.52 1.85
N LEU A 133 0.44 2.75 0.77
CA LEU A 133 0.84 3.20 -0.57
C LEU A 133 -0.34 3.39 -1.53
N GLU A 134 -1.54 2.96 -1.15
CA GLU A 134 -2.73 3.01 -2.02
C GLU A 134 -3.01 4.45 -2.50
N ASN A 135 -2.91 5.43 -1.59
CA ASN A 135 -3.17 6.83 -1.93
C ASN A 135 -2.14 7.47 -2.88
N MET A 136 -0.96 6.87 -3.05
CA MET A 136 0.08 7.40 -3.95
C MET A 136 -0.29 7.28 -5.43
N ILE A 137 -1.12 6.30 -5.77
CA ILE A 137 -1.49 5.95 -7.15
C ILE A 137 -2.91 6.43 -7.55
N ASN A 138 -3.58 7.19 -6.69
CA ASN A 138 -4.93 7.72 -6.93
C ASN A 138 -5.01 8.69 -8.12
N VAL A 139 -3.89 9.21 -8.59
CA VAL A 139 -3.81 10.09 -9.77
C VAL A 139 -3.11 9.33 -10.90
N PRO A 140 -3.85 8.85 -11.92
CA PRO A 140 -3.28 8.02 -12.99
C PRO A 140 -2.10 8.66 -13.74
N SER A 141 -2.07 9.99 -13.87
CA SER A 141 -0.95 10.65 -14.55
C SER A 141 0.38 10.53 -13.81
N ARG A 142 0.36 10.22 -12.50
CA ARG A 142 1.59 10.05 -11.69
C ARG A 142 2.31 8.75 -12.00
N THR A 143 1.58 7.69 -12.36
CA THR A 143 2.17 6.37 -12.67
C THR A 143 3.00 6.38 -13.95
N ALA A 144 3.08 7.51 -14.65
CA ALA A 144 3.97 7.71 -15.78
C ALA A 144 5.46 7.86 -15.40
N THR A 145 5.79 8.07 -14.12
CA THR A 145 7.19 8.08 -13.66
C THR A 145 7.64 6.69 -13.21
N SER A 146 8.95 6.42 -13.26
CA SER A 146 9.53 5.16 -12.76
C SER A 146 9.11 4.87 -11.32
N LEU A 147 9.23 5.87 -10.43
CA LEU A 147 8.90 5.71 -9.01
C LEU A 147 7.46 5.28 -8.79
N TYR A 148 6.49 6.03 -9.33
CA TYR A 148 5.07 5.72 -9.12
C TYR A 148 4.60 4.48 -9.89
N SER A 149 5.27 4.13 -10.99
CA SER A 149 5.06 2.84 -11.67
C SER A 149 5.51 1.67 -10.78
N ASN A 150 6.68 1.78 -10.13
CA ASN A 150 7.14 0.77 -9.18
C ASN A 150 6.22 0.67 -7.95
N ILE A 151 5.71 1.80 -7.45
CA ILE A 151 4.70 1.82 -6.36
C ILE A 151 3.41 1.12 -6.81
N LEU A 152 2.94 1.36 -8.04
CA LEU A 152 1.77 0.69 -8.59
C LEU A 152 1.99 -0.83 -8.64
N LEU A 153 3.15 -1.31 -9.08
CA LEU A 153 3.48 -2.74 -9.09
C LEU A 153 3.46 -3.35 -7.68
N VAL A 154 3.92 -2.60 -6.67
CA VAL A 154 3.82 -3.01 -5.26
C VAL A 154 2.36 -3.16 -4.84
N VAL A 155 1.53 -2.13 -5.05
CA VAL A 155 0.10 -2.17 -4.66
C VAL A 155 -0.63 -3.29 -5.41
N ARG A 156 -0.31 -3.53 -6.68
CA ARG A 156 -0.86 -4.64 -7.46
C ARG A 156 -0.45 -6.01 -6.90
N ALA A 157 0.80 -6.17 -6.48
CA ALA A 157 1.23 -7.39 -5.81
C ALA A 157 0.46 -7.62 -4.51
N GLN A 158 0.26 -6.56 -3.70
CA GLN A 158 -0.51 -6.62 -2.45
C GLN A 158 -1.99 -6.98 -2.67
N ALA A 159 -2.58 -6.48 -3.76
CA ALA A 159 -3.95 -6.80 -4.16
C ALA A 159 -4.09 -8.17 -4.85
N GLY A 160 -3.01 -8.96 -4.97
CA GLY A 160 -3.05 -10.30 -5.54
C GLY A 160 -3.15 -10.32 -7.08
N PHE A 161 -2.81 -9.26 -7.79
CA PHE A 161 -2.78 -9.32 -9.26
C PHE A 161 -1.67 -10.25 -9.75
N ALA A 162 -1.88 -10.98 -10.85
CA ALA A 162 -0.84 -11.80 -11.47
C ALA A 162 0.40 -10.97 -11.85
N VAL A 163 1.56 -11.63 -12.02
CA VAL A 163 2.77 -10.98 -12.52
C VAL A 163 2.49 -10.44 -13.92
N GLU A 164 2.85 -9.19 -14.15
CA GLU A 164 2.72 -8.52 -15.45
C GLU A 164 3.52 -9.29 -16.51
N THR A 165 2.84 -10.09 -17.33
CA THR A 165 3.44 -10.76 -18.48
C THR A 165 3.62 -9.75 -19.63
N HIS A 166 4.51 -10.06 -20.57
CA HIS A 166 4.86 -9.20 -21.73
C HIS A 166 3.66 -8.90 -22.67
N ILE A 167 2.49 -9.48 -22.40
CA ILE A 167 1.25 -9.26 -23.14
C ILE A 167 0.26 -8.60 -22.18
N PRO A 168 -0.17 -7.35 -22.41
CA PRO A 168 -1.17 -6.69 -21.58
C PRO A 168 -2.53 -7.37 -21.77
N ALA A 169 -2.79 -8.37 -20.95
CA ALA A 169 -4.12 -8.94 -20.76
C ALA A 169 -4.95 -7.91 -19.97
N GLY A 170 -6.18 -7.63 -20.41
CA GLY A 170 -7.03 -6.60 -19.81
C GLY A 170 -7.25 -6.80 -18.31
N MET A 171 -7.75 -5.78 -17.61
CA MET A 171 -7.96 -5.82 -16.15
C MET A 171 -8.80 -7.02 -15.65
N ALA A 172 -9.61 -7.63 -16.51
CA ALA A 172 -10.40 -8.84 -16.21
C ALA A 172 -9.61 -10.15 -16.26
N GLU A 173 -8.46 -10.19 -16.94
CA GLU A 173 -7.66 -11.39 -17.19
C GLU A 173 -6.47 -11.53 -16.21
N MET A 174 -6.17 -10.49 -15.42
CA MET A 174 -5.09 -10.48 -14.42
C MET A 174 -5.53 -10.95 -13.02
N THR A 175 -6.83 -11.06 -12.76
CA THR A 175 -7.34 -11.89 -11.66
C THR A 175 -7.25 -13.35 -12.10
N SER A 176 -6.08 -13.96 -11.87
CA SER A 176 -5.99 -15.41 -11.74
C SER A 176 -7.13 -15.84 -10.83
N ARG A 177 -7.93 -16.84 -11.22
CA ARG A 177 -9.09 -17.37 -10.45
C ARG A 177 -8.75 -17.86 -9.03
N SER A 178 -7.52 -17.67 -8.56
CA SER A 178 -6.96 -18.19 -7.31
C SER A 178 -5.92 -17.26 -6.65
N SER A 179 -5.93 -15.95 -6.91
CA SER A 179 -4.96 -15.06 -6.25
C SER A 179 -5.53 -14.40 -4.99
N ARG A 180 -5.10 -14.90 -3.81
CA ARG A 180 -5.38 -14.27 -2.52
C ARG A 180 -4.60 -12.96 -2.38
N SER A 181 -5.26 -11.89 -1.94
CA SER A 181 -4.66 -10.60 -1.62
C SER A 181 -4.15 -10.56 -0.16
N LEU A 182 -3.42 -9.51 0.23
CA LEU A 182 -3.06 -9.28 1.63
C LEU A 182 -4.28 -9.08 2.54
N VAL A 183 -5.40 -8.61 1.99
CA VAL A 183 -6.67 -8.52 2.74
C VAL A 183 -7.19 -9.92 3.03
N ASP A 184 -7.21 -10.81 2.04
CA ASP A 184 -7.66 -12.20 2.21
C ASP A 184 -6.80 -12.95 3.23
N ILE A 185 -5.46 -12.77 3.14
CA ILE A 185 -4.51 -13.30 4.12
C ILE A 185 -4.77 -12.71 5.51
N GLY A 186 -5.05 -11.41 5.61
CA GLY A 186 -5.40 -10.76 6.89
C GLY A 186 -6.68 -11.33 7.51
N LEU A 187 -7.68 -11.64 6.69
CA LEU A 187 -8.92 -12.27 7.13
C LEU A 187 -8.69 -13.73 7.55
N GLU A 188 -7.80 -14.45 6.88
CA GLU A 188 -7.38 -15.80 7.28
C GLU A 188 -6.72 -15.80 8.66
N ILE A 189 -5.81 -14.85 8.93
CA ILE A 189 -5.17 -14.66 10.25
C ILE A 189 -6.22 -14.39 11.34
N VAL A 190 -7.22 -13.57 11.05
CA VAL A 190 -8.30 -13.29 12.01
C VAL A 190 -9.21 -14.52 12.21
N SER A 191 -9.40 -15.32 11.17
CA SER A 191 -10.21 -16.53 11.21
C SER A 191 -9.52 -17.64 12.00
N SER A 192 -8.21 -17.82 11.84
CA SER A 192 -7.41 -18.78 12.63
C SER A 192 -7.38 -18.40 14.12
N ALA A 193 -7.49 -17.12 14.43
CA ALA A 193 -7.65 -16.60 15.79
C ALA A 193 -9.01 -16.88 16.44
N GLN A 194 -10.01 -17.31 15.65
CA GLN A 194 -11.41 -17.50 16.07
C GLN A 194 -12.07 -16.22 16.64
N TRP A 195 -11.67 -15.05 16.14
CA TRP A 195 -12.21 -13.76 16.63
C TRP A 195 -13.50 -13.32 15.93
N THR A 196 -13.90 -14.00 14.87
CA THR A 196 -15.07 -13.61 14.08
C THR A 196 -16.26 -14.51 14.41
N ASP A 197 -17.14 -14.03 15.30
CA ASP A 197 -18.50 -14.58 15.49
C ASP A 197 -19.43 -14.21 14.31
N GLY A 198 -18.96 -14.36 13.07
CA GLY A 198 -19.70 -13.99 11.86
C GLY A 198 -19.74 -12.48 11.54
N VAL A 199 -18.94 -11.64 12.23
CA VAL A 199 -18.83 -10.21 11.92
C VAL A 199 -18.02 -9.98 10.65
N LYS A 200 -18.64 -9.36 9.64
CA LYS A 200 -17.96 -8.99 8.39
C LYS A 200 -17.09 -7.75 8.58
N LEU A 201 -15.78 -7.93 8.57
CA LEU A 201 -14.79 -6.84 8.58
C LEU A 201 -14.82 -6.10 7.25
N SER A 202 -15.48 -4.94 7.23
CA SER A 202 -15.71 -4.16 6.01
C SER A 202 -14.80 -2.93 5.87
N CYS A 203 -14.14 -2.49 6.95
CA CYS A 203 -13.17 -1.40 6.93
C CYS A 203 -12.17 -1.50 8.10
N PRO A 204 -11.03 -0.81 8.04
CA PRO A 204 -10.00 -0.83 9.10
C PRO A 204 -10.53 -0.46 10.48
N LYS A 205 -11.54 0.40 10.60
CA LYS A 205 -12.15 0.74 11.89
C LYS A 205 -12.74 -0.46 12.62
N TYR A 206 -13.43 -1.35 11.91
CA TYR A 206 -13.97 -2.56 12.52
C TYR A 206 -12.85 -3.49 12.98
N VAL A 207 -11.74 -3.54 12.23
CA VAL A 207 -10.54 -4.27 12.63
C VAL A 207 -9.97 -3.68 13.92
N PHE A 208 -9.82 -2.35 14.02
CA PHE A 208 -9.25 -1.72 15.20
C PHE A 208 -10.15 -1.86 16.44
N LEU A 209 -11.47 -1.83 16.27
CA LEU A 209 -12.40 -2.13 17.35
C LEU A 209 -12.27 -3.58 17.80
N LEU A 210 -12.17 -4.52 16.86
CA LEU A 210 -11.98 -5.93 17.15
C LEU A 210 -10.67 -6.17 17.91
N THR A 211 -9.53 -5.66 17.40
CA THR A 211 -8.24 -5.83 18.05
C THR A 211 -8.19 -5.15 19.42
N GLY A 212 -8.84 -3.98 19.57
CA GLY A 212 -9.00 -3.32 20.87
C GLY A 212 -9.69 -4.21 21.90
N ASN A 213 -10.78 -4.88 21.51
CA ASN A 213 -11.49 -5.82 22.38
C ASN A 213 -10.67 -7.08 22.71
N GLN A 214 -9.71 -7.44 21.85
CA GLN A 214 -8.82 -8.58 22.03
C GLN A 214 -7.52 -8.23 22.80
N GLY A 215 -7.42 -7.02 23.37
CA GLY A 215 -6.29 -6.62 24.20
C GLY A 215 -5.10 -6.01 23.45
N GLN A 216 -5.35 -5.40 22.29
CA GLN A 216 -4.33 -4.62 21.58
C GLN A 216 -3.65 -3.58 22.49
N SER A 217 -2.34 -3.46 22.35
CA SER A 217 -1.56 -2.44 23.06
C SER A 217 -1.88 -1.02 22.57
N GLU A 218 -1.95 -0.06 23.49
CA GLU A 218 -2.21 1.36 23.17
C GLU A 218 -1.21 1.92 22.14
N GLU A 219 0.06 1.54 22.29
CA GLU A 219 1.12 1.94 21.37
C GLU A 219 0.94 1.38 19.95
N SER A 220 0.48 0.13 19.82
CA SER A 220 0.15 -0.45 18.50
C SER A 220 -1.03 0.27 17.87
N ALA A 221 -2.08 0.54 18.65
CA ALA A 221 -3.23 1.30 18.19
C ALA A 221 -2.83 2.71 17.71
N LYS A 222 -1.97 3.39 18.48
CA LYS A 222 -1.42 4.71 18.10
C LYS A 222 -0.61 4.63 16.82
N LEU A 223 0.24 3.61 16.65
CA LEU A 223 1.04 3.44 15.44
C LEU A 223 0.17 3.15 14.21
N ALA A 224 -0.76 2.20 14.31
CA ALA A 224 -1.69 1.83 13.23
C ALA A 224 -2.51 3.05 12.76
N TYR A 225 -3.02 3.85 13.70
CA TYR A 225 -3.75 5.07 13.38
C TYR A 225 -2.86 6.13 12.72
N LYS A 226 -1.63 6.35 13.23
CA LYS A 226 -0.67 7.27 12.61
C LYS A 226 -0.29 6.87 11.19
N MET A 227 -0.14 5.56 10.91
CA MET A 227 0.12 5.05 9.57
C MET A 227 -0.99 5.44 8.58
N LEU A 228 -2.26 5.27 8.94
CA LEU A 228 -3.39 5.67 8.10
C LEU A 228 -3.44 7.20 7.91
N GLN A 229 -3.10 7.97 8.94
CA GLN A 229 -3.01 9.43 8.82
C GLN A 229 -1.91 9.88 7.85
N TRP A 230 -0.71 9.30 7.94
CA TRP A 230 0.38 9.59 7.01
C TRP A 230 0.01 9.18 5.59
N ALA A 231 -0.66 8.02 5.42
CA ALA A 231 -1.11 7.53 4.13
C ALA A 231 -2.11 8.49 3.45
N ASN A 232 -2.87 9.28 4.21
CA ASN A 232 -3.77 10.30 3.65
C ASN A 232 -3.05 11.54 3.09
N ARG A 233 -1.74 11.67 3.32
CA ARG A 233 -0.90 12.76 2.77
C ARG A 233 0.32 12.17 2.06
N PRO A 234 0.10 11.45 0.94
CA PRO A 234 1.15 10.69 0.26
C PRO A 234 2.31 11.56 -0.23
N ASP A 235 2.02 12.78 -0.69
CA ASP A 235 3.04 13.70 -1.22
C ASP A 235 3.97 14.23 -0.13
N GLU A 236 3.41 14.54 1.05
CA GLU A 236 4.17 15.05 2.20
C GLU A 236 4.99 13.95 2.88
N ASN A 237 4.53 12.69 2.80
CA ASN A 237 5.11 11.56 3.53
C ASN A 237 5.72 10.50 2.60
N LEU A 238 6.05 10.84 1.35
CA LEU A 238 6.50 9.88 0.33
C LEU A 238 7.64 8.97 0.83
N GLY A 239 8.73 9.58 1.32
CA GLY A 239 9.87 8.85 1.86
C GLY A 239 9.46 8.00 3.06
N LEU A 240 8.82 8.61 4.05
CA LEU A 240 8.35 7.95 5.28
C LEU A 240 7.50 6.71 5.00
N LEU A 241 6.52 6.82 4.10
CA LEU A 241 5.59 5.75 3.76
C LEU A 241 6.28 4.58 3.05
N LEU A 242 7.25 4.88 2.16
CA LEU A 242 8.06 3.84 1.52
C LEU A 242 9.00 3.15 2.50
N GLY A 243 9.57 3.91 3.44
CA GLY A 243 10.36 3.36 4.54
C GLY A 243 9.53 2.42 5.41
N LEU A 244 8.33 2.84 5.79
CA LEU A 244 7.39 1.99 6.54
C LEU A 244 7.04 0.73 5.73
N ALA A 245 6.70 0.85 4.44
CA ALA A 245 6.41 -0.31 3.60
C ALA A 245 7.58 -1.30 3.54
N LEU A 246 8.82 -0.82 3.43
CA LEU A 246 10.02 -1.65 3.50
C LEU A 246 10.15 -2.37 4.85
N ALA A 247 9.89 -1.70 5.97
CA ALA A 247 9.95 -2.32 7.29
C ALA A 247 8.93 -3.45 7.45
N PHE A 248 7.74 -3.27 6.88
CA PHE A 248 6.64 -4.22 6.95
C PHE A 248 6.83 -5.46 6.07
N LEU A 249 7.82 -5.50 5.17
CA LEU A 249 8.27 -6.74 4.55
C LEU A 249 8.66 -7.78 5.62
N GLY A 250 9.36 -7.36 6.68
CA GLY A 250 9.74 -8.25 7.76
C GLY A 250 8.55 -8.82 8.54
N LEU A 251 7.46 -8.05 8.68
CA LEU A 251 6.22 -8.57 9.29
C LEU A 251 5.61 -9.66 8.41
N LYS A 252 5.53 -9.42 7.10
CA LYS A 252 4.98 -10.38 6.14
C LYS A 252 5.78 -11.68 6.12
N GLU A 253 7.10 -11.58 6.20
CA GLU A 253 7.99 -12.74 6.29
C GLU A 253 7.77 -13.52 7.59
N ALA A 254 7.67 -12.83 8.73
CA ALA A 254 7.40 -13.49 10.02
C ALA A 254 6.04 -14.22 10.03
N VAL A 255 5.02 -13.62 9.43
CA VAL A 255 3.69 -14.24 9.27
C VAL A 255 3.76 -15.44 8.31
N ALA A 256 4.49 -15.33 7.19
CA ALA A 256 4.66 -16.42 6.23
C ALA A 256 5.42 -17.64 6.78
N MET A 257 6.11 -17.48 7.91
CA MET A 257 6.80 -18.55 8.64
C MET A 257 5.93 -19.19 9.73
N SER A 258 4.73 -18.67 10.00
CA SER A 258 3.85 -19.18 11.05
C SER A 258 2.80 -20.16 10.50
N HIS A 259 2.99 -21.45 10.78
CA HIS A 259 2.02 -22.50 10.45
C HIS A 259 0.73 -22.45 11.27
N GLU A 260 0.72 -21.71 12.37
CA GLU A 260 -0.48 -21.53 13.20
C GLU A 260 -1.44 -20.50 12.61
N LEU A 261 -0.91 -19.53 11.84
CA LEU A 261 -1.70 -18.40 11.35
C LEU A 261 -2.19 -18.57 9.92
N LEU A 262 -1.43 -19.29 9.08
CA LEU A 262 -1.71 -19.47 7.66
C LEU A 262 -1.53 -20.93 7.24
N ASP A 263 -2.42 -21.39 6.34
CA ASP A 263 -2.27 -22.66 5.65
C ASP A 263 -1.07 -22.65 4.67
N GLU A 264 -0.67 -23.83 4.18
CA GLU A 264 0.48 -23.95 3.27
C GLU A 264 0.31 -23.13 1.99
N GLU A 265 -0.93 -23.01 1.49
CA GLU A 265 -1.26 -22.22 0.31
C GLU A 265 -1.08 -20.71 0.58
N GLY A 266 -1.61 -20.21 1.68
CA GLY A 266 -1.51 -18.82 2.13
C GLY A 266 -0.07 -18.41 2.39
N GLN A 267 0.75 -19.30 2.97
CA GLN A 267 2.19 -19.08 3.14
C GLN A 267 2.90 -18.97 1.79
N ALA A 268 2.61 -19.86 0.84
CA ALA A 268 3.21 -19.83 -0.49
C ALA A 268 2.84 -18.54 -1.24
N ILE A 269 1.57 -18.15 -1.21
CA ILE A 269 1.08 -16.92 -1.82
C ILE A 269 1.74 -15.69 -1.18
N LEU A 270 1.81 -15.63 0.16
CA LEU A 270 2.42 -14.51 0.86
C LEU A 270 3.90 -14.35 0.50
N LYS A 271 4.66 -15.45 0.39
CA LYS A 271 6.07 -15.43 -0.05
C LYS A 271 6.21 -14.84 -1.45
N ILE A 272 5.31 -15.19 -2.38
CA ILE A 272 5.29 -14.63 -3.74
C ILE A 272 5.01 -13.12 -3.72
N ILE A 273 4.02 -12.68 -2.93
CA ILE A 273 3.69 -11.25 -2.77
C ILE A 273 4.90 -10.49 -2.22
N VAL A 274 5.51 -11.00 -1.14
CA VAL A 274 6.68 -10.39 -0.49
C VAL A 274 7.85 -10.24 -1.45
N GLU A 275 8.15 -11.26 -2.25
CA GLU A 275 9.26 -11.21 -3.21
C GLU A 275 9.04 -10.15 -4.31
N ARG A 276 7.80 -10.02 -4.79
CA ARG A 276 7.43 -9.00 -5.78
C ARG A 276 7.48 -7.60 -5.19
N GLU A 277 6.93 -7.44 -3.98
CA GLU A 277 6.92 -6.17 -3.27
C GLU A 277 8.34 -5.71 -2.94
N ARG A 278 9.20 -6.63 -2.49
CA ARG A 278 10.63 -6.38 -2.28
C ARG A 278 11.28 -5.81 -3.54
N LYS A 279 11.11 -6.46 -4.70
CA LYS A 279 11.66 -5.95 -5.97
C LYS A 279 11.16 -4.55 -6.31
N GLY A 280 9.87 -4.29 -6.13
CA GLY A 280 9.27 -2.98 -6.39
C GLY A 280 9.80 -1.89 -5.45
N LEU A 281 9.81 -2.15 -4.13
CA LEU A 281 10.27 -1.19 -3.13
C LEU A 281 11.76 -0.89 -3.24
N PHE A 282 12.61 -1.88 -3.57
CA PHE A 282 14.04 -1.63 -3.78
C PHE A 282 14.30 -0.74 -5.00
N LYS A 283 13.49 -0.86 -6.07
CA LYS A 283 13.54 0.08 -7.19
C LYS A 283 13.07 1.48 -6.78
N CYS A 284 11.99 1.59 -6.02
CA CYS A 284 11.52 2.88 -5.48
C CYS A 284 12.61 3.58 -4.65
N MET A 285 13.33 2.80 -3.84
CA MET A 285 14.44 3.28 -3.02
C MET A 285 15.61 3.79 -3.86
N GLN A 286 15.95 3.10 -4.95
CA GLN A 286 16.96 3.58 -5.92
C GLN A 286 16.51 4.89 -6.60
N ASP A 287 15.24 4.96 -7.01
CA ASP A 287 14.66 6.16 -7.62
C ASP A 287 14.71 7.35 -6.65
N ILE A 288 14.36 7.16 -5.37
CA ILE A 288 14.43 8.21 -4.34
C ILE A 288 15.86 8.62 -4.01
N LYS A 289 16.81 7.69 -4.02
CA LYS A 289 18.22 8.01 -3.80
C LYS A 289 18.78 8.94 -4.89
N GLY A 290 18.22 8.88 -6.10
CA GLY A 290 18.51 9.80 -7.20
C GLY A 290 17.78 11.15 -7.12
N MET A 291 16.83 11.31 -6.20
CA MET A 291 16.10 12.56 -5.94
C MET A 291 16.79 13.40 -4.85
N ASP A 292 16.12 14.48 -4.40
CA ASP A 292 16.56 15.31 -3.29
C ASP A 292 16.77 14.49 -1.99
N GLY A 293 17.88 14.73 -1.29
CA GLY A 293 18.26 13.98 -0.08
C GLY A 293 17.28 14.07 1.10
N GLY A 294 16.27 14.95 1.04
CA GLY A 294 15.19 15.01 2.03
C GLY A 294 14.34 13.74 2.04
N HIS A 295 13.87 13.29 0.87
CA HIS A 295 13.00 12.12 0.76
C HIS A 295 13.71 10.82 1.15
N TYR A 296 15.01 10.71 0.87
CA TYR A 296 15.80 9.55 1.26
C TYR A 296 15.97 9.45 2.78
N ARG A 297 16.23 10.57 3.47
CA ARG A 297 16.27 10.59 4.95
C ARG A 297 14.91 10.27 5.57
N ASP A 298 13.82 10.75 4.98
CA ASP A 298 12.48 10.39 5.44
C ASP A 298 12.20 8.90 5.26
N LEU A 299 12.73 8.28 4.20
CA LEU A 299 12.67 6.85 3.97
C LEU A 299 13.43 6.07 5.05
N GLU A 300 14.69 6.44 5.33
CA GLU A 300 15.47 5.88 6.45
C GLU A 300 14.70 5.97 7.77
N ARG A 301 14.13 7.14 8.04
CA ARG A 301 13.32 7.38 9.24
C ARG A 301 12.10 6.48 9.30
N GLY A 302 11.34 6.40 8.21
CA GLY A 302 10.12 5.57 8.14
C GLY A 302 10.43 4.10 8.34
N TYR A 303 11.54 3.64 7.76
CA TYR A 303 12.02 2.28 7.92
C TYR A 303 12.36 1.96 9.37
N CYS A 304 13.20 2.78 10.01
CA CYS A 304 13.58 2.58 11.40
C CYS A 304 12.36 2.67 12.35
N LEU A 305 11.43 3.59 12.09
CA LEU A 305 10.19 3.71 12.87
C LEU A 305 9.35 2.43 12.78
N GLY A 306 9.15 1.91 11.56
CA GLY A 306 8.42 0.67 11.33
C GLY A 306 9.10 -0.52 11.98
N ARG A 307 10.42 -0.66 11.80
CA ARG A 307 11.20 -1.76 12.40
C ARG A 307 11.17 -1.72 13.92
N ALA A 308 11.41 -0.57 14.55
CA ALA A 308 11.34 -0.44 16.00
C ALA A 308 9.95 -0.79 16.55
N GLY A 309 8.88 -0.35 15.86
CA GLY A 309 7.50 -0.70 16.20
C GLY A 309 7.25 -2.21 16.15
N LEU A 310 7.73 -2.89 15.10
CA LEU A 310 7.59 -4.34 14.91
C LEU A 310 8.46 -5.14 15.88
N GLU A 311 9.72 -4.77 16.05
CA GLU A 311 10.67 -5.43 16.97
C GLU A 311 10.21 -5.37 18.41
N LYS A 312 9.57 -4.27 18.84
CA LYS A 312 9.01 -4.16 20.19
C LYS A 312 7.89 -5.17 20.44
N ARG A 313 7.20 -5.65 19.39
CA ARG A 313 6.07 -6.58 19.49
C ARG A 313 6.48 -8.02 19.27
N LEU A 314 7.22 -8.27 18.20
CA LEU A 314 7.61 -9.62 17.78
C LEU A 314 8.96 -10.05 18.36
N GLY A 315 9.81 -9.11 18.76
CA GLY A 315 11.20 -9.40 19.11
C GLY A 315 12.05 -9.75 17.89
N LYS A 316 13.33 -10.00 18.14
CA LYS A 316 14.30 -10.45 17.12
C LYS A 316 14.45 -11.96 17.18
N ALA A 317 14.54 -12.60 16.04
CA ALA A 317 14.98 -13.98 15.96
C ALA A 317 16.44 -14.09 16.41
N ALA A 318 16.72 -15.14 17.19
CA ALA A 318 18.09 -15.46 17.54
C ALA A 318 18.89 -15.73 16.26
N ARG A 319 20.07 -15.10 16.12
CA ARG A 319 21.05 -15.55 15.12
C ARG A 319 21.50 -16.94 15.53
N ASP A 320 21.13 -17.96 14.78
CA ASP A 320 21.69 -19.30 14.94
C ASP A 320 23.21 -19.22 14.84
N LYS A 321 23.88 -19.34 15.98
CA LYS A 321 25.33 -19.57 16.06
C LYS A 321 25.60 -21.04 15.78
N THR A 322 25.29 -21.50 14.58
CA THR A 322 25.73 -22.82 14.10
C THR A 322 26.60 -22.63 12.87
N ASN A 323 27.79 -22.09 13.11
CA ASN A 323 28.98 -22.28 12.29
C ASN A 323 30.20 -22.03 13.17
N ASN A 324 30.49 -22.99 14.05
CA ASN A 324 31.83 -23.25 14.59
C ASN A 324 31.84 -24.62 15.28
N PHE A 325 31.80 -25.68 14.47
CA PHE A 325 32.37 -26.97 14.84
C PHE A 325 33.31 -27.38 13.71
N GLY A 326 34.54 -26.85 13.79
CA GLY A 326 35.64 -27.22 12.93
C GLY A 326 36.94 -27.07 13.71
N SER A 327 37.62 -28.19 13.92
CA SER A 327 38.96 -28.34 14.50
C SER A 327 39.05 -28.43 16.03
N SER A 328 38.84 -29.63 16.55
CA SER A 328 39.71 -30.22 17.58
C SER A 328 39.52 -31.73 17.61
N ILE A 329 40.21 -32.45 16.71
CA ILE A 329 40.67 -33.80 17.00
C ILE A 329 42.13 -33.85 16.56
N ALA A 330 42.99 -33.89 17.57
CA ALA A 330 44.36 -34.32 17.45
C ALA A 330 44.38 -35.84 17.49
N GLU A 331 45.05 -36.44 16.51
CA GLU A 331 46.00 -37.56 16.63
C GLU A 331 46.84 -37.64 15.36
#